data_AF-A0A929IIX9-F1
#
_entry.id   AF-A0A929IIX9-F1
#
_cell.length_a   1.000
_cell.length_b   1.000
_cell.length_c   1.000
_cell.angle_alpha   90.00
_cell.angle_beta   90.00
_cell.angle_gamma   90.00
#
_symmetry.space_group_name_H-M   'P 1'
#
loop_
_entity.id
_entity.type
_entity.pdbx_description
1 polymer ?
#
loop_
_entity_poly.entity_id
_entity_poly.type
_entity_poly.pdbx_seq_one_letter_code
_entity_poly.pdbx_strand_id
1 'polypeptide(L)'
;MRRLTITLILFLLAACSGPPKPPAWPAVVEIPAGRFIMGSDDVEREAAYRMDEAAYGHSATRDQAWYSREILRREVETGAYYIMQQPVTNELYAMFIAATGRPVPYVDETTWNSYGLVHPYNLAKRHMWADGKLPEGRGRHPVVLVSHTDATAFAAWLSLKTGENWRLPTEAEWEKAARGIYGRRFPWGDEFDPERLNSHDEGPFDTTVAGEILSGVSPYGMLDAAGQVYEWTAAAAAGGRFIVKGGSWDDKGCGVCRPAARHSRPATLKHIIIGFRLVRGGYAVAVNKW
;
A
#
# COMPACT_ATOMS: atom_id res chain seq x y z
N MET A 1 -66.07 4.14 49.89
CA MET A 1 -65.06 3.50 49.00
C MET A 1 -64.23 4.61 48.34
N ARG A 2 -63.02 4.90 48.84
CA ARG A 2 -62.07 5.85 48.23
C ARG A 2 -61.02 5.06 47.45
N ARG A 3 -60.92 5.30 46.14
CA ARG A 3 -59.91 4.69 45.26
C ARG A 3 -58.58 5.44 45.43
N LEU A 4 -57.52 4.72 45.78
CA LEU A 4 -56.14 5.20 45.77
C LEU A 4 -55.56 4.96 44.37
N THR A 5 -55.19 6.02 43.66
CA THR A 5 -54.48 5.93 42.38
C THR A 5 -52.99 6.05 42.67
N ILE A 6 -52.23 4.98 42.44
CA ILE A 6 -50.76 4.97 42.58
C ILE A 6 -50.16 5.40 41.23
N THR A 7 -49.57 6.58 41.18
CA THR A 7 -48.83 7.07 40.01
C THR A 7 -47.39 6.57 40.09
N LEU A 8 -47.04 5.62 39.23
CA LEU A 8 -45.68 5.10 39.11
C LEU A 8 -44.86 6.06 38.22
N ILE A 9 -43.92 6.80 38.81
CA ILE A 9 -42.99 7.68 38.08
C ILE A 9 -41.81 6.82 37.61
N LEU A 10 -41.75 6.58 36.30
CA LEU A 10 -40.64 5.87 35.65
C LEU A 10 -39.49 6.86 35.40
N PHE A 11 -38.41 6.77 36.17
CA PHE A 11 -37.17 7.48 35.88
C PHE A 11 -36.44 6.77 34.73
N LEU A 12 -36.49 7.35 33.52
CA LEU A 12 -35.57 6.96 32.45
C LEU A 12 -34.15 7.43 32.82
N LEU A 13 -33.31 6.50 33.23
CA LEU A 13 -31.86 6.69 33.28
C LEU A 13 -31.36 6.80 31.83
N ALA A 14 -31.12 8.02 31.38
CA ALA A 14 -30.38 8.27 30.16
C ALA A 14 -28.94 7.78 30.37
N ALA A 15 -28.58 6.67 29.74
CA ALA A 15 -27.20 6.23 29.67
C ALA A 15 -26.42 7.28 28.88
N CYS A 16 -25.67 8.13 29.56
CA CYS A 16 -24.66 8.98 28.93
C CYS A 16 -23.56 8.07 28.36
N SER A 17 -23.73 7.63 27.11
CA SER A 17 -22.61 7.11 26.34
C SER A 17 -21.58 8.24 26.23
N GLY A 18 -20.39 8.04 26.81
CA GLY A 18 -19.28 8.96 26.62
C GLY A 18 -18.99 9.19 25.13
N PRO A 19 -18.24 10.26 24.78
CA PRO A 19 -17.89 10.51 23.39
C PRO A 19 -17.30 9.23 22.78
N PRO A 20 -17.69 8.86 21.54
CA PRO A 20 -17.20 7.65 20.91
C PRO A 20 -15.67 7.64 20.95
N LYS A 21 -15.09 6.52 21.39
CA LYS A 21 -13.64 6.33 21.41
C LYS A 21 -13.11 6.70 20.01
N PRO A 22 -12.06 7.55 19.91
CA PRO A 22 -11.50 7.86 18.61
C PRO A 22 -11.14 6.56 17.89
N PRO A 23 -11.39 6.46 16.57
CA PRO A 23 -11.06 5.27 15.82
C PRO A 23 -9.59 4.90 16.05
N ALA A 24 -9.32 3.60 16.17
CA ALA A 24 -7.95 3.13 16.27
C ALA A 24 -7.21 3.54 14.99
N TRP A 25 -6.22 4.42 15.13
CA TRP A 25 -5.31 4.74 14.03
C TRP A 25 -4.62 3.46 13.55
N PRO A 26 -4.26 3.36 12.26
CA PRO A 26 -3.69 2.15 11.70
C PRO A 26 -2.42 1.73 12.47
N ALA A 27 -2.28 0.42 12.68
CA ALA A 27 -1.10 -0.15 13.31
C ALA A 27 0.15 0.22 12.50
N VAL A 28 1.23 0.49 13.22
CA VAL A 28 2.55 0.76 12.63
C VAL A 28 3.58 -0.21 13.17
N VAL A 29 4.62 -0.44 12.40
CA VAL A 29 5.84 -1.12 12.82
C VAL A 29 7.00 -0.14 12.88
N GLU A 30 7.86 -0.29 13.89
CA GLU A 30 9.07 0.51 14.04
C GLU A 30 10.18 -0.06 13.15
N ILE A 31 10.81 0.81 12.37
CA ILE A 31 12.01 0.49 11.62
C ILE A 31 13.19 1.22 12.28
N PRO A 32 14.14 0.49 12.89
CA PRO A 32 15.28 1.11 13.54
C PRO A 32 16.14 1.91 12.57
N ALA A 33 16.80 2.96 13.07
CA ALA A 33 17.83 3.66 12.31
C ALA A 33 18.96 2.69 11.93
N GLY A 34 19.64 2.98 10.83
CA GLY A 34 20.86 2.27 10.43
C GLY A 34 20.83 1.78 9.00
N ARG A 35 21.88 1.03 8.67
CA ARG A 35 22.18 0.64 7.30
C ARG A 35 21.43 -0.63 6.88
N PHE A 36 21.14 -0.71 5.59
CA PHE A 36 20.60 -1.90 4.95
C PHE A 36 21.11 -2.00 3.51
N ILE A 37 21.01 -3.20 2.96
CA ILE A 37 21.28 -3.44 1.55
C ILE A 37 20.03 -3.14 0.71
N MET A 38 20.12 -2.09 -0.11
CA MET A 38 19.09 -1.66 -1.06
C MET A 38 19.47 -2.08 -2.48
N GLY A 39 18.48 -2.34 -3.33
CA GLY A 39 18.64 -2.63 -4.74
C GLY A 39 18.96 -4.10 -5.02
N SER A 40 19.32 -4.39 -6.26
CA SER A 40 19.60 -5.74 -6.74
C SER A 40 20.91 -5.81 -7.51
N ASP A 41 21.52 -6.99 -7.47
CA ASP A 41 22.65 -7.38 -8.30
C ASP A 41 22.16 -8.20 -9.50
N ASP A 42 23.09 -8.56 -10.39
CA ASP A 42 22.74 -9.31 -11.59
C ASP A 42 22.20 -10.71 -11.28
N VAL A 43 22.61 -11.32 -10.16
CA VAL A 43 22.10 -12.63 -9.73
C VAL A 43 20.63 -12.54 -9.34
N GLU A 44 20.26 -11.53 -8.56
CA GLU A 44 18.87 -11.30 -8.16
C GLU A 44 17.98 -10.95 -9.36
N ARG A 45 18.47 -10.13 -10.29
CA ARG A 45 17.73 -9.75 -11.52
C ARG A 45 17.52 -10.94 -12.45
N GLU A 46 18.55 -11.78 -12.63
CA GLU A 46 18.43 -12.99 -13.44
C GLU A 46 17.48 -14.01 -12.81
N ALA A 47 17.48 -14.14 -11.49
CA ALA A 47 16.47 -14.96 -10.80
C ALA A 47 15.05 -14.43 -11.07
N ALA A 48 14.86 -13.12 -11.05
CA ALA A 48 13.58 -12.48 -11.37
C ALA A 48 13.11 -12.77 -12.78
N TYR A 49 13.98 -12.59 -13.78
CA TYR A 49 13.62 -12.92 -15.17
C TYR A 49 13.26 -14.38 -15.36
N ARG A 50 13.98 -15.31 -14.73
CA ARG A 50 13.65 -16.74 -14.82
C ARG A 50 12.30 -17.09 -14.20
N MET A 51 11.96 -16.46 -13.07
CA MET A 51 10.64 -16.64 -12.44
C MET A 51 9.52 -16.20 -13.39
N ASP A 52 9.66 -15.01 -13.96
CA ASP A 52 8.69 -14.49 -14.93
C ASP A 52 8.59 -15.38 -16.17
N GLU A 53 9.73 -15.73 -16.78
CA GLU A 53 9.79 -16.56 -17.99
C GLU A 53 9.13 -17.93 -17.77
N ALA A 54 9.37 -18.55 -16.62
CA ALA A 54 8.74 -19.82 -16.25
C ALA A 54 7.22 -19.67 -16.09
N ALA A 55 6.75 -18.57 -15.49
CA ALA A 55 5.33 -18.35 -15.22
C ALA A 55 4.53 -17.89 -16.46
N TYR A 56 5.12 -17.04 -17.29
CA TYR A 56 4.48 -16.49 -18.50
C TYR A 56 4.69 -17.37 -19.73
N GLY A 57 5.77 -18.17 -19.79
CA GLY A 57 6.17 -18.90 -20.98
C GLY A 57 6.81 -18.02 -22.08
N HIS A 58 7.25 -16.79 -21.73
CA HIS A 58 7.89 -15.84 -22.64
C HIS A 58 8.85 -14.88 -21.93
N SER A 59 9.76 -14.25 -22.66
CA SER A 59 10.81 -13.35 -22.15
C SER A 59 10.43 -11.86 -22.09
N ALA A 60 9.15 -11.49 -22.21
CA ALA A 60 8.74 -10.10 -22.37
C ALA A 60 9.28 -9.13 -21.29
N THR A 61 9.38 -9.56 -20.03
CA THR A 61 9.92 -8.71 -18.95
C THR A 61 11.43 -8.46 -19.12
N ARG A 62 12.17 -9.45 -19.63
CA ARG A 62 13.59 -9.34 -20.02
C ARG A 62 13.76 -8.44 -21.24
N ASP A 63 12.98 -8.67 -22.28
CA ASP A 63 13.07 -7.90 -23.53
C ASP A 63 12.75 -6.42 -23.31
N GLN A 64 11.89 -6.12 -22.33
CA GLN A 64 11.56 -4.77 -21.90
C GLN A 64 12.45 -4.23 -20.76
N ALA A 65 13.45 -5.00 -20.33
CA ALA A 65 14.42 -4.62 -19.31
C ALA A 65 13.78 -4.16 -17.98
N TRP A 66 12.75 -4.87 -17.51
CA TRP A 66 12.00 -4.51 -16.29
C TRP A 66 12.92 -4.40 -15.06
N TYR A 67 13.79 -5.38 -14.84
CA TYR A 67 14.68 -5.46 -13.68
C TYR A 67 16.05 -4.79 -13.88
N SER A 68 16.47 -4.55 -15.13
CA SER A 68 17.71 -3.82 -15.43
C SER A 68 17.71 -2.37 -14.92
N ARG A 69 16.52 -1.81 -14.63
CA ARG A 69 16.36 -0.44 -14.11
C ARG A 69 16.32 -0.37 -12.58
N GLU A 70 16.45 -1.51 -11.90
CA GLU A 70 16.58 -1.55 -10.46
C GLU A 70 17.85 -0.83 -9.99
N ILE A 71 17.79 -0.25 -8.79
CA ILE A 71 18.96 0.38 -8.20
C ILE A 71 20.04 -0.69 -8.01
N LEU A 72 21.29 -0.38 -8.34
CA LEU A 72 22.41 -1.28 -8.10
C LEU A 72 22.52 -1.59 -6.61
N ARG A 73 22.66 -2.87 -6.26
CA ARG A 73 22.84 -3.33 -4.88
C ARG A 73 23.91 -2.53 -4.16
N ARG A 74 23.52 -1.83 -3.09
CA ARG A 74 24.41 -0.97 -2.30
C ARG A 74 23.92 -0.80 -0.88
N GLU A 75 24.83 -0.41 0.00
CA GLU A 75 24.47 -0.02 1.36
C GLU A 75 23.82 1.38 1.35
N VAL A 76 22.69 1.50 2.04
CA VAL A 76 21.97 2.76 2.24
C VAL A 76 21.63 2.91 3.72
N GLU A 77 21.66 4.12 4.23
CA GLU A 77 21.31 4.43 5.62
C GLU A 77 19.97 5.17 5.68
N THR A 78 19.14 4.80 6.66
CA THR A 78 17.88 5.49 6.98
C THR A 78 17.87 5.84 8.47
N GLY A 79 17.18 6.93 8.83
CA GLY A 79 16.85 7.21 10.23
C GLY A 79 15.85 6.19 10.78
N ALA A 80 15.50 6.30 12.06
CA ALA A 80 14.39 5.54 12.62
C ALA A 80 13.06 6.16 12.17
N TYR A 81 12.09 5.32 11.82
CA TYR A 81 10.75 5.74 11.42
C TYR A 81 9.75 4.64 11.75
N TYR A 82 8.47 4.99 11.71
CA TYR A 82 7.37 4.04 11.76
C TYR A 82 6.72 3.95 10.39
N ILE A 83 6.37 2.75 9.95
CA ILE A 83 5.61 2.52 8.72
C ILE A 83 4.31 1.81 9.05
N MET A 84 3.22 2.14 8.36
CA MET A 84 1.96 1.42 8.50
C MET A 84 2.18 -0.07 8.23
N GLN A 85 1.67 -0.92 9.13
CA GLN A 85 1.86 -2.37 9.06
C GLN A 85 1.24 -2.95 7.79
N GLN A 86 0.13 -2.38 7.32
CA GLN A 86 -0.62 -2.78 6.15
C GLN A 86 -0.94 -1.55 5.26
N PRO A 87 -1.33 -1.74 3.99
CA PRO A 87 -1.81 -0.66 3.13
C PRO A 87 -3.00 0.10 3.72
N VAL A 88 -3.18 1.36 3.31
CA VAL A 88 -4.37 2.14 3.68
C VAL A 88 -5.61 1.43 3.12
N THR A 89 -6.59 1.16 3.98
CA THR A 89 -7.85 0.50 3.62
C THR A 89 -8.92 1.49 3.16
N ASN A 90 -9.95 1.01 2.46
CA ASN A 90 -11.12 1.84 2.09
C ASN A 90 -11.81 2.48 3.30
N GLU A 91 -11.97 1.76 4.42
CA GLU A 91 -12.58 2.29 5.66
C GLU A 91 -11.82 3.50 6.22
N LEU A 92 -10.50 3.38 6.34
CA LEU A 92 -9.66 4.49 6.79
C LEU A 92 -9.68 5.66 5.79
N TYR A 93 -9.67 5.38 4.49
CA TYR A 93 -9.78 6.41 3.46
C TYR A 93 -11.17 7.11 3.47
N ALA A 94 -12.24 6.39 3.87
CA ALA A 94 -13.58 6.96 3.97
C ALA A 94 -13.66 8.04 5.05
N MET A 95 -12.91 7.88 6.15
CA MET A 95 -12.78 8.92 7.17
C MET A 95 -12.16 10.21 6.63
N PHE A 96 -11.18 10.10 5.74
CA PHE A 96 -10.57 11.24 5.05
C PHE A 96 -11.57 11.96 4.16
N ILE A 97 -12.32 11.21 3.34
CA ILE A 97 -13.36 11.79 2.47
C ILE A 97 -14.44 12.49 3.31
N ALA A 98 -14.97 11.82 4.34
CA ALA A 98 -15.99 12.38 5.22
C ALA A 98 -15.51 13.67 5.92
N ALA A 99 -14.25 13.74 6.31
CA ALA A 99 -13.68 14.89 7.01
C ALA A 99 -13.29 16.06 6.10
N THR A 100 -13.09 15.83 4.79
CA THR A 100 -12.53 16.84 3.88
C THR A 100 -13.43 17.22 2.72
N GLY A 101 -14.47 16.43 2.43
CA GLY A 101 -15.34 16.62 1.28
C GLY A 101 -14.64 16.41 -0.07
N ARG A 102 -13.45 15.79 -0.08
CA ARG A 102 -12.73 15.49 -1.32
C ARG A 102 -13.47 14.45 -2.17
N PRO A 103 -13.21 14.40 -3.49
CA PRO A 103 -13.79 13.39 -4.35
C PRO A 103 -13.40 11.97 -3.91
N VAL A 104 -14.35 11.04 -4.02
CA VAL A 104 -14.11 9.62 -3.76
C VAL A 104 -13.19 8.99 -4.83
N PRO A 105 -12.52 7.86 -4.55
CA PRO A 105 -11.79 7.07 -5.53
C PRO A 105 -12.69 6.65 -6.70
N TYR A 106 -12.50 7.34 -7.82
CA TYR A 106 -13.28 7.19 -9.06
C TYR A 106 -12.42 7.63 -10.25
N VAL A 107 -12.72 7.05 -11.41
CA VAL A 107 -12.18 7.43 -12.72
C VAL A 107 -13.25 7.11 -13.77
N ASP A 108 -13.53 8.04 -14.69
CA ASP A 108 -14.47 7.81 -15.78
C ASP A 108 -13.82 6.99 -16.92
N GLU A 109 -14.67 6.47 -17.81
CA GLU A 109 -14.25 5.61 -18.92
C GLU A 109 -13.27 6.29 -19.88
N THR A 110 -13.51 7.56 -20.21
CA THR A 110 -12.65 8.33 -21.11
C THR A 110 -11.26 8.47 -20.51
N THR A 111 -11.18 8.86 -19.23
CA THR A 111 -9.91 8.98 -18.51
C THR A 111 -9.21 7.63 -18.39
N TRP A 112 -9.92 6.56 -18.03
CA TRP A 112 -9.34 5.21 -17.93
C TRP A 112 -8.72 4.74 -19.24
N ASN A 113 -9.47 4.89 -20.34
CA ASN A 113 -9.00 4.49 -21.67
C ASN A 113 -7.80 5.33 -22.13
N SER A 114 -7.71 6.59 -21.71
CA SER A 114 -6.56 7.46 -22.01
C SER A 114 -5.23 6.98 -21.37
N TYR A 115 -5.30 6.17 -20.30
CA TYR A 115 -4.10 5.65 -19.64
C TYR A 115 -3.41 4.54 -20.43
N GLY A 116 -4.09 3.91 -21.40
CA GLY A 116 -3.54 2.80 -22.18
C GLY A 116 -3.20 1.57 -21.33
N LEU A 117 -4.01 1.28 -20.30
CA LEU A 117 -3.83 0.13 -19.42
C LEU A 117 -4.27 -1.17 -20.12
N VAL A 118 -3.67 -2.29 -19.71
CA VAL A 118 -4.06 -3.62 -20.18
C VAL A 118 -5.45 -4.04 -19.68
N HIS A 119 -5.88 -3.48 -18.55
CA HIS A 119 -7.18 -3.78 -17.94
C HIS A 119 -8.31 -2.99 -18.61
N PRO A 120 -9.38 -3.65 -19.07
CA PRO A 120 -10.55 -2.95 -19.60
C PRO A 120 -11.29 -2.19 -18.48
N TYR A 121 -11.94 -1.07 -18.84
CA TYR A 121 -12.66 -0.19 -17.91
C TYR A 121 -13.68 -0.93 -17.01
N ASN A 122 -14.35 -1.96 -17.55
CA ASN A 122 -15.33 -2.72 -16.79
C ASN A 122 -14.74 -3.42 -15.56
N LEU A 123 -13.46 -3.82 -15.57
CA LEU A 123 -12.81 -4.38 -14.37
C LEU A 123 -12.65 -3.32 -13.27
N ALA A 124 -12.51 -2.05 -13.63
CA ALA A 124 -12.33 -0.98 -12.64
C ALA A 124 -13.59 -0.64 -11.86
N LYS A 125 -14.78 -0.89 -12.43
CA LYS A 125 -16.07 -0.52 -11.82
C LYS A 125 -16.27 -1.08 -10.41
N ARG A 126 -15.81 -2.32 -10.15
CA ARG A 126 -15.95 -2.95 -8.81
C ARG A 126 -15.11 -2.29 -7.71
N HIS A 127 -14.10 -1.50 -8.09
CA HIS A 127 -13.23 -0.78 -7.17
C HIS A 127 -13.64 0.69 -7.00
N MET A 128 -14.51 1.20 -7.89
CA MET A 128 -14.97 2.58 -7.85
C MET A 128 -15.95 2.80 -6.71
N TRP A 129 -15.80 3.93 -6.05
CA TRP A 129 -16.74 4.40 -5.07
C TRP A 129 -17.89 5.10 -5.81
N ALA A 130 -19.12 4.86 -5.39
CA ALA A 130 -20.32 5.41 -5.99
C ALA A 130 -21.18 6.07 -4.91
N ASP A 131 -21.79 7.21 -5.23
CA ASP A 131 -22.70 7.96 -4.34
C ASP A 131 -22.08 8.26 -2.95
N GLY A 132 -20.78 8.55 -2.91
CA GLY A 132 -20.05 8.84 -1.67
C GLY A 132 -19.75 7.61 -0.81
N LYS A 133 -20.04 6.40 -1.27
CA LYS A 133 -19.88 5.15 -0.51
C LYS A 133 -18.72 4.32 -1.03
N LEU A 134 -18.05 3.63 -0.11
CA LEU A 134 -17.06 2.61 -0.43
C LEU A 134 -17.74 1.41 -1.13
N PRO A 135 -17.02 0.65 -1.97
CA PRO A 135 -17.57 -0.52 -2.63
C PRO A 135 -17.98 -1.60 -1.61
N GLU A 136 -19.14 -2.22 -1.81
CA GLU A 136 -19.72 -3.18 -0.87
C GLU A 136 -18.75 -4.32 -0.53
N GLY A 137 -18.63 -4.63 0.77
CA GLY A 137 -17.75 -5.69 1.27
C GLY A 137 -16.25 -5.38 1.24
N ARG A 138 -15.82 -4.21 0.74
CA ARG A 138 -14.40 -3.89 0.52
C ARG A 138 -13.79 -2.93 1.55
N GLY A 139 -14.48 -2.71 2.67
CA GLY A 139 -14.05 -1.75 3.68
C GLY A 139 -12.62 -1.98 4.17
N ARG A 140 -12.25 -3.24 4.44
CA ARG A 140 -10.90 -3.63 4.89
C ARG A 140 -9.92 -3.98 3.76
N HIS A 141 -10.31 -3.86 2.50
CA HIS A 141 -9.38 -4.02 1.37
C HIS A 141 -8.53 -2.75 1.20
N PRO A 142 -7.33 -2.83 0.60
CA PRO A 142 -6.57 -1.65 0.21
C PRO A 142 -7.40 -0.68 -0.63
N VAL A 143 -7.28 0.62 -0.34
CA VAL A 143 -7.82 1.64 -1.22
C VAL A 143 -6.99 1.68 -2.50
N VAL A 144 -7.66 1.63 -3.64
CA VAL A 144 -7.07 1.72 -4.99
C VAL A 144 -7.81 2.80 -5.78
N LEU A 145 -7.47 3.01 -7.06
CA LEU A 145 -7.98 4.14 -7.86
C LEU A 145 -7.68 5.51 -7.24
N VAL A 146 -6.59 5.58 -6.49
CA VAL A 146 -6.03 6.81 -5.90
C VAL A 146 -4.73 7.16 -6.59
N SER A 147 -4.60 8.43 -6.96
CA SER A 147 -3.37 8.96 -7.55
C SER A 147 -2.31 9.22 -6.47
N HIS A 148 -1.06 9.47 -6.88
CA HIS A 148 -0.02 9.90 -5.95
C HIS A 148 -0.43 11.20 -5.21
N THR A 149 -1.10 12.11 -5.92
CA THR A 149 -1.62 13.37 -5.35
C THR A 149 -2.69 13.10 -4.29
N ASP A 150 -3.58 12.13 -4.52
CA ASP A 150 -4.61 11.73 -3.55
C ASP A 150 -3.97 11.12 -2.30
N ALA A 151 -2.99 10.24 -2.47
CA ALA A 151 -2.25 9.62 -1.37
C ALA A 151 -1.48 10.66 -0.53
N THR A 152 -0.87 11.65 -1.18
CA THR A 152 -0.19 12.77 -0.50
C THR A 152 -1.19 13.65 0.27
N ALA A 153 -2.35 13.92 -0.30
CA ALA A 153 -3.41 14.69 0.38
C ALA A 153 -3.96 13.95 1.61
N PHE A 154 -4.13 12.62 1.50
CA PHE A 154 -4.50 11.77 2.63
C PHE A 154 -3.43 11.83 3.74
N ALA A 155 -2.14 11.78 3.40
CA ALA A 155 -1.05 11.89 4.37
C ALA A 155 -1.05 13.23 5.10
N ALA A 156 -1.27 14.34 4.37
CA ALA A 156 -1.40 15.67 4.96
C ALA A 156 -2.60 15.76 5.92
N TRP A 157 -3.75 15.20 5.54
CA TRP A 157 -4.91 15.14 6.42
C TRP A 157 -4.63 14.32 7.68
N LEU A 158 -4.03 13.14 7.54
CA LEU A 158 -3.72 12.27 8.68
C LEU A 158 -2.72 12.97 9.62
N SER A 159 -1.79 13.75 9.06
CA SER A 159 -0.87 14.58 9.84
C SER A 159 -1.61 15.58 10.71
N LEU A 160 -2.55 16.32 10.14
CA LEU A 160 -3.37 17.28 10.88
C LEU A 160 -4.25 16.59 11.93
N LYS A 161 -4.74 15.38 11.66
CA LYS A 161 -5.62 14.65 12.59
C LYS A 161 -4.89 14.02 13.78
N THR A 162 -3.64 13.61 13.58
CA THR A 162 -2.86 12.90 14.61
C THR A 162 -1.86 13.80 15.33
N GLY A 163 -1.50 14.95 14.74
CA GLY A 163 -0.40 15.78 15.22
C GLY A 163 0.99 15.22 14.88
N GLU A 164 1.06 14.12 14.12
CA GLU A 164 2.31 13.48 13.70
C GLU A 164 2.60 13.78 12.23
N ASN A 165 3.88 13.79 11.83
CA ASN A 165 4.24 14.04 10.43
C ASN A 165 4.09 12.75 9.60
N TRP A 166 2.93 12.54 9.00
CA TRP A 166 2.65 11.44 8.08
C TRP A 166 2.95 11.82 6.64
N ARG A 167 3.62 10.90 5.91
CA ARG A 167 3.99 11.09 4.51
C ARG A 167 4.09 9.75 3.79
N LEU A 168 4.15 9.78 2.46
CA LEU A 168 4.55 8.60 1.70
C LEU A 168 5.99 8.19 2.07
N PRO A 169 6.30 6.88 2.10
CA PRO A 169 7.67 6.41 2.32
C PRO A 169 8.55 6.87 1.17
N THR A 170 9.83 7.14 1.44
CA THR A 170 10.84 7.11 0.37
C THR A 170 10.98 5.68 -0.14
N GLU A 171 11.53 5.50 -1.35
CA GLU A 171 11.78 4.15 -1.89
C GLU A 171 12.68 3.32 -0.97
N ALA A 172 13.70 3.94 -0.36
CA ALA A 172 14.62 3.28 0.57
C ALA A 172 13.92 2.88 1.89
N GLU A 173 13.04 3.73 2.43
CA GLU A 173 12.27 3.39 3.63
C GLU A 173 11.31 2.23 3.39
N TRP A 174 10.63 2.23 2.24
CA TRP A 174 9.74 1.15 1.87
C TRP A 174 10.52 -0.17 1.72
N GLU A 175 11.64 -0.13 0.98
CA GLU A 175 12.42 -1.34 0.71
C GLU A 175 13.07 -1.91 1.96
N LYS A 176 13.64 -1.07 2.85
CA LYS A 176 14.18 -1.54 4.13
C LYS A 176 13.11 -2.21 4.98
N ALA A 177 11.93 -1.58 5.09
CA ALA A 177 10.82 -2.13 5.86
C ALA A 177 10.35 -3.49 5.32
N ALA A 178 10.37 -3.66 3.99
CA ALA A 178 9.96 -4.89 3.32
C ALA A 178 10.99 -6.02 3.43
N ARG A 179 12.30 -5.76 3.35
CA ARG A 179 13.32 -6.83 3.18
C ARG A 179 14.37 -6.95 4.29
N GLY A 180 14.36 -6.08 5.29
CA GLY A 180 15.33 -6.09 6.38
C GLY A 180 16.71 -5.57 5.99
N ILE A 181 17.70 -5.76 6.87
CA ILE A 181 19.06 -5.21 6.69
C ILE A 181 19.90 -5.95 5.64
N TYR A 182 19.63 -7.24 5.43
CA TYR A 182 20.47 -8.12 4.59
C TYR A 182 20.09 -8.12 3.11
N GLY A 183 19.03 -7.41 2.71
CA GLY A 183 18.60 -7.37 1.31
C GLY A 183 18.05 -8.71 0.84
N ARG A 184 17.08 -9.29 1.56
CA ARG A 184 16.38 -10.54 1.16
C ARG A 184 15.64 -10.36 -0.16
N ARG A 185 15.52 -11.39 -0.99
CA ARG A 185 14.78 -11.29 -2.28
C ARG A 185 13.28 -11.08 -2.08
N PHE A 186 12.70 -11.65 -1.02
CA PHE A 186 11.31 -11.46 -0.59
C PHE A 186 11.25 -11.10 0.90
N PRO A 187 10.11 -10.57 1.40
CA PRO A 187 9.98 -10.24 2.81
C PRO A 187 10.28 -11.42 3.75
N TRP A 188 9.84 -12.61 3.37
CA TRP A 188 9.99 -13.84 4.14
C TRP A 188 11.33 -14.56 3.96
N GLY A 189 12.10 -14.25 2.92
CA GLY A 189 13.33 -14.99 2.62
C GLY A 189 13.77 -14.86 1.16
N ASP A 190 14.63 -15.77 0.73
CA ASP A 190 15.20 -15.73 -0.62
C ASP A 190 14.51 -16.69 -1.61
N GLU A 191 13.70 -17.62 -1.12
CA GLU A 191 12.94 -18.54 -1.97
C GLU A 191 11.54 -17.97 -2.24
N PHE A 192 11.14 -18.02 -3.50
CA PHE A 192 9.79 -17.65 -3.88
C PHE A 192 8.81 -18.71 -3.37
N ASP A 193 7.73 -18.24 -2.77
CA ASP A 193 6.63 -19.04 -2.26
C ASP A 193 5.32 -18.32 -2.61
N PRO A 194 4.50 -18.87 -3.53
CA PRO A 194 3.28 -18.22 -3.98
C PRO A 194 2.16 -18.20 -2.91
N GLU A 195 2.30 -18.94 -1.80
CA GLU A 195 1.33 -18.94 -0.69
C GLU A 195 1.56 -17.80 0.31
N ARG A 196 2.62 -17.01 0.12
CA ARG A 196 3.03 -15.92 1.03
C ARG A 196 2.70 -14.52 0.55
N LEU A 197 1.99 -14.41 -0.56
CA LEU A 197 1.54 -13.16 -1.12
C LEU A 197 0.19 -13.35 -1.82
N ASN A 198 -0.47 -12.24 -2.12
CA ASN A 198 -1.56 -12.25 -3.09
C ASN A 198 -0.98 -11.79 -4.44
N SER A 199 -0.84 -12.71 -5.37
CA SER A 199 -0.42 -12.45 -6.75
C SER A 199 -1.32 -13.23 -7.71
N HIS A 200 -1.11 -13.05 -9.01
CA HIS A 200 -1.86 -13.81 -10.01
C HIS A 200 -1.48 -15.31 -9.99
N ASP A 201 -0.39 -15.70 -9.33
CA ASP A 201 0.08 -17.10 -9.32
C ASP A 201 -0.94 -18.04 -8.64
N GLU A 202 -1.53 -17.63 -7.50
CA GLU A 202 -2.53 -18.42 -6.74
C GLU A 202 -3.89 -17.70 -6.59
N GLY A 203 -4.00 -16.48 -7.12
CA GLY A 203 -5.19 -15.66 -7.00
C GLY A 203 -5.32 -14.98 -5.62
N PRO A 204 -6.50 -14.40 -5.30
CA PRO A 204 -7.81 -14.65 -5.90
C PRO A 204 -8.16 -13.77 -7.13
N PHE A 205 -7.17 -13.21 -7.83
CA PHE A 205 -7.36 -12.31 -8.99
C PHE A 205 -8.14 -11.04 -8.62
N ASP A 206 -7.94 -10.61 -7.37
CA ASP A 206 -8.47 -9.39 -6.79
C ASP A 206 -7.68 -9.10 -5.50
N THR A 207 -7.74 -7.87 -4.99
CA THR A 207 -7.27 -7.60 -3.63
C THR A 207 -8.07 -8.41 -2.61
N THR A 208 -7.42 -8.79 -1.52
CA THR A 208 -8.05 -9.33 -0.30
C THR A 208 -8.05 -8.29 0.82
N VAL A 209 -8.49 -8.67 2.01
CA VAL A 209 -8.37 -7.86 3.22
C VAL A 209 -6.89 -7.57 3.49
N ALA A 210 -6.59 -6.29 3.73
CA ALA A 210 -5.24 -5.86 4.06
C ALA A 210 -4.77 -6.48 5.38
N GLY A 211 -3.52 -6.94 5.41
CA GLY A 211 -2.87 -7.48 6.60
C GLY A 211 -3.26 -8.91 7.00
N GLU A 212 -3.96 -9.67 6.15
CA GLU A 212 -4.34 -11.05 6.48
C GLU A 212 -3.31 -12.10 6.03
N ILE A 213 -2.33 -11.75 5.19
CA ILE A 213 -1.28 -12.67 4.70
C ILE A 213 -0.08 -12.69 5.68
N LEU A 214 -0.30 -13.30 6.84
CA LEU A 214 0.70 -13.33 7.92
C LEU A 214 1.97 -14.13 7.57
N SER A 215 1.85 -15.12 6.68
CA SER A 215 2.98 -15.92 6.18
C SER A 215 3.95 -15.08 5.33
N GLY A 216 3.49 -13.94 4.79
CA GLY A 216 4.27 -12.99 3.98
C GLY A 216 4.95 -11.87 4.77
N VAL A 217 4.90 -11.92 6.10
CA VAL A 217 5.39 -10.84 6.96
C VAL A 217 6.89 -10.54 6.76
N SER A 218 7.23 -9.25 6.74
CA SER A 218 8.62 -8.79 6.66
C SER A 218 9.39 -9.01 7.97
N PRO A 219 10.73 -8.87 7.97
CA PRO A 219 11.55 -9.00 9.17
C PRO A 219 11.18 -8.02 10.29
N TYR A 220 10.52 -6.90 9.94
CA TYR A 220 10.08 -5.87 10.89
C TYR A 220 8.58 -5.94 11.21
N GLY A 221 7.85 -6.90 10.65
CA GLY A 221 6.40 -7.03 10.87
C GLY A 221 5.52 -6.35 9.83
N MET A 222 6.07 -5.81 8.74
CA MET A 222 5.30 -5.22 7.64
C MET A 222 4.59 -6.33 6.86
N LEU A 223 3.29 -6.18 6.64
CA LEU A 223 2.44 -7.12 5.90
C LEU A 223 2.16 -6.60 4.49
N ASP A 224 1.83 -7.51 3.58
CA ASP A 224 1.50 -7.22 2.18
C ASP A 224 2.60 -6.40 1.46
N ALA A 225 3.88 -6.67 1.77
CA ALA A 225 5.01 -6.00 1.15
C ALA A 225 5.45 -6.65 -0.18
N ALA A 226 4.78 -7.71 -0.59
CA ALA A 226 4.91 -8.38 -1.89
C ALA A 226 3.49 -8.79 -2.31
N GLY A 227 3.09 -8.46 -3.54
CA GLY A 227 1.73 -8.65 -4.03
C GLY A 227 0.73 -7.67 -3.43
N GLN A 228 -0.55 -8.07 -3.38
CA GLN A 228 -1.71 -7.25 -2.99
C GLN A 228 -1.89 -6.03 -3.90
N VAL A 229 -1.17 -4.94 -3.66
CA VAL A 229 -1.22 -3.74 -4.50
C VAL A 229 0.17 -3.11 -4.56
N TYR A 230 0.48 -2.52 -5.71
CA TYR A 230 1.60 -1.61 -5.80
C TYR A 230 1.37 -0.43 -4.87
N GLU A 231 2.44 0.12 -4.31
CA GLU A 231 2.34 1.21 -3.36
C GLU A 231 3.10 2.44 -3.83
N TRP A 232 2.40 3.57 -3.88
CA TRP A 232 3.03 4.86 -4.10
C TRP A 232 4.12 5.14 -3.06
N THR A 233 5.27 5.62 -3.54
CA THR A 233 6.35 6.17 -2.73
C THR A 233 6.55 7.65 -3.05
N ALA A 234 7.24 8.38 -2.18
CA ALA A 234 7.64 9.76 -2.41
C ALA A 234 8.79 9.92 -3.43
N ALA A 235 9.39 8.82 -3.91
CA ALA A 235 10.52 8.88 -4.82
C ALA A 235 10.08 9.29 -6.23
N ALA A 236 10.52 10.46 -6.67
CA ALA A 236 10.25 10.96 -8.02
C ALA A 236 11.07 10.19 -9.08
N ALA A 237 10.49 10.09 -10.27
CA ALA A 237 11.12 9.61 -11.49
C ALA A 237 10.89 10.63 -12.62
N ALA A 238 11.63 10.47 -13.73
CA ALA A 238 11.54 11.39 -14.86
C ALA A 238 10.11 11.52 -15.42
N GLY A 239 9.77 12.72 -15.92
CA GLY A 239 8.50 12.98 -16.59
C GLY A 239 7.28 13.07 -15.66
N GLY A 240 7.44 13.60 -14.45
CA GLY A 240 6.33 13.77 -13.50
C GLY A 240 5.78 12.43 -12.97
N ARG A 241 6.66 11.43 -12.86
CA ARG A 241 6.33 10.08 -12.40
C ARG A 241 6.84 9.86 -10.98
N PHE A 242 6.26 8.89 -10.31
CA PHE A 242 6.70 8.44 -8.99
C PHE A 242 6.90 6.93 -8.97
N ILE A 243 7.81 6.48 -8.12
CA ILE A 243 8.08 5.06 -7.95
C ILE A 243 6.95 4.41 -7.18
N VAL A 244 6.53 3.24 -7.68
CA VAL A 244 5.67 2.29 -7.01
C VAL A 244 6.42 0.99 -6.74
N LYS A 245 6.11 0.33 -5.63
CA LYS A 245 6.81 -0.85 -5.13
C LYS A 245 5.82 -1.98 -4.78
N GLY A 246 6.30 -3.21 -4.68
CA GLY A 246 5.56 -4.33 -4.08
C GLY A 246 4.89 -5.30 -5.05
N GLY A 247 4.61 -4.92 -6.30
CA GLY A 247 3.78 -5.75 -7.18
C GLY A 247 2.33 -5.75 -6.72
N SER A 248 1.48 -6.60 -7.29
CA SER A 248 0.04 -6.61 -7.03
C SER A 248 -0.59 -7.99 -7.20
N TRP A 249 -1.87 -8.10 -6.84
CA TRP A 249 -2.70 -9.28 -7.04
C TRP A 249 -2.79 -9.77 -8.50
N ASP A 250 -2.43 -8.92 -9.48
CA ASP A 250 -2.51 -9.24 -10.91
C ASP A 250 -1.14 -9.56 -11.54
N ASP A 251 -0.04 -9.37 -10.80
CA ASP A 251 1.28 -9.71 -11.31
C ASP A 251 1.50 -11.22 -11.20
N LYS A 252 1.83 -11.85 -12.33
CA LYS A 252 2.19 -13.27 -12.42
C LYS A 252 3.70 -13.42 -12.52
N GLY A 253 4.28 -14.50 -12.00
CA GLY A 253 5.73 -14.68 -11.99
C GLY A 253 6.34 -13.55 -11.19
N CYS A 254 6.33 -13.67 -9.87
CA CYS A 254 6.42 -12.53 -8.97
C CYS A 254 7.81 -11.83 -8.90
N GLY A 255 8.63 -11.85 -9.94
CA GLY A 255 9.87 -11.08 -10.03
C GLY A 255 9.66 -9.60 -9.72
N VAL A 256 8.50 -9.04 -10.04
CA VAL A 256 8.12 -7.65 -9.76
C VAL A 256 7.60 -7.43 -8.33
N CYS A 257 7.27 -8.50 -7.62
CA CYS A 257 6.84 -8.44 -6.21
C CYS A 257 8.03 -8.44 -5.23
N ARG A 258 9.26 -8.64 -5.73
CA ARG A 258 10.47 -8.49 -4.91
C ARG A 258 10.60 -7.06 -4.41
N PRO A 259 11.05 -6.83 -3.16
CA PRO A 259 11.23 -5.49 -2.65
C PRO A 259 12.23 -4.62 -3.41
N ALA A 260 13.19 -5.19 -4.16
CA ALA A 260 14.12 -4.44 -5.01
C ALA A 260 13.48 -3.96 -6.32
N ALA A 261 12.47 -4.67 -6.83
CA ALA A 261 11.79 -4.32 -8.07
C ALA A 261 11.12 -2.95 -7.94
N ARG A 262 11.16 -2.18 -9.03
CA ARG A 262 10.66 -0.80 -9.04
C ARG A 262 10.01 -0.49 -10.37
N HIS A 263 8.83 0.10 -10.29
CA HIS A 263 8.13 0.66 -11.44
C HIS A 263 7.88 2.14 -11.20
N SER A 264 7.76 2.93 -12.26
CA SER A 264 7.27 4.30 -12.13
C SER A 264 5.93 4.45 -12.82
N ARG A 265 5.09 5.34 -12.31
CA ARG A 265 3.77 5.67 -12.87
C ARG A 265 3.53 7.19 -12.83
N PRO A 266 2.78 7.78 -13.77
CA PRO A 266 2.43 9.20 -13.72
C PRO A 266 1.74 9.55 -12.40
N ALA A 267 2.05 10.72 -11.85
CA ALA A 267 1.49 11.15 -10.56
C ALA A 267 -0.06 11.18 -10.52
N THR A 268 -0.69 11.38 -11.68
CA THR A 268 -2.15 11.47 -11.84
C THR A 268 -2.84 10.14 -12.16
N LEU A 269 -2.08 9.05 -12.36
CA LEU A 269 -2.64 7.75 -12.69
C LEU A 269 -3.49 7.22 -11.53
N LYS A 270 -4.70 6.76 -11.82
CA LYS A 270 -5.54 5.99 -10.91
C LYS A 270 -5.69 4.58 -11.45
N HIS A 271 -5.29 3.58 -10.68
CA HIS A 271 -5.29 2.19 -11.12
C HIS A 271 -5.83 1.25 -10.04
N ILE A 272 -6.47 0.15 -10.46
CA ILE A 272 -7.03 -0.89 -9.58
C ILE A 272 -5.99 -1.75 -8.85
N ILE A 273 -4.71 -1.61 -9.19
CA ILE A 273 -3.61 -2.38 -8.60
C ILE A 273 -2.66 -1.50 -7.81
N ILE A 274 -2.94 -0.19 -7.67
CA ILE A 274 -2.06 0.76 -6.99
C ILE A 274 -2.81 1.38 -5.83
N GLY A 275 -2.33 1.12 -4.61
CA GLY A 275 -2.69 1.77 -3.37
C GLY A 275 -1.48 2.50 -2.78
N PHE A 276 -1.44 2.59 -1.46
CA PHE A 276 -0.31 3.18 -0.74
C PHE A 276 -0.35 2.83 0.75
N ARG A 277 0.78 3.05 1.41
CA ARG A 277 0.88 3.12 2.86
C ARG A 277 1.73 4.33 3.26
N LEU A 278 1.68 4.71 4.53
CA LEU A 278 2.40 5.89 5.01
C LEU A 278 3.47 5.54 6.04
N VAL A 279 4.40 6.47 6.20
CA VAL A 279 5.36 6.50 7.31
C VAL A 279 5.13 7.72 8.18
N ARG A 280 5.57 7.64 9.44
CA ARG A 280 5.71 8.78 10.35
C ARG A 280 7.05 8.71 11.08
N GLY A 281 7.55 9.89 11.47
CA GLY A 281 8.88 10.00 12.08
C GLY A 281 10.02 9.86 11.07
N GLY A 282 11.23 10.23 11.49
CA GLY A 282 12.44 10.22 10.67
C GLY A 282 12.48 11.31 9.59
N TYR A 283 13.48 12.20 9.68
CA TYR A 283 13.99 12.91 8.50
C TYR A 283 15.19 12.11 7.99
N ALA A 284 15.14 11.63 6.74
CA ALA A 284 16.32 11.05 6.12
C ALA A 284 17.38 12.16 5.99
N VAL A 285 18.47 12.05 6.74
CA VAL A 285 19.69 12.82 6.47
C VAL A 285 20.43 12.06 5.38
N ALA A 286 20.34 12.54 4.14
CA ALA A 286 21.25 12.07 3.09
C ALA A 286 22.66 12.55 3.45
N VAL A 287 23.45 11.69 4.11
CA VAL A 287 24.87 11.97 4.31
C VAL A 287 25.59 11.62 3.02
N ASN A 288 25.66 12.57 2.09
CA ASN A 288 26.65 12.51 1.02
C ASN A 288 28.02 12.69 1.68
N LYS A 289 28.77 11.60 1.88
CA LYS A 289 30.21 11.69 2.06
C LYS A 289 30.86 11.63 0.68
N TRP A 290 31.54 12.72 0.36
CA TRP A 290 32.36 12.95 -0.83
C TRP A 290 33.43 11.87 -1.01
#